data_AF-A0A812SU61-F1
#
_entry.id   AF-A0A812SU61-F1
#
_cell.length_a   1.000
_cell.length_b   1.000
_cell.length_c   1.000
_cell.angle_alpha   90.00
_cell.angle_beta   90.00
_cell.angle_gamma   90.00
#
_symmetry.space_group_name_H-M   'P 1'
#
loop_
_entity.id
_entity.type
_entity.pdbx_description
1 polymer ?
#
loop_
_entity_poly.entity_id
_entity_poly.type
_entity_poly.pdbx_seq_one_letter_code
_entity_poly.pdbx_strand_id
1 'polypeptide(L)'
;MKTAGVYVSCGNLFWANVRALTCAKVPINAASLQKIRQTFFQQGPEKLGLEVVVGLPKNCDQAKFTSLQGNLLRISPEEVDHALILHVAARITAGASEAELLAWRTVFLSISLRCEIIETKEAAFFRQLQLRQRFIATYEACARSTVQTIFEIAALKESHETLRTSSLARSELAELWVKKTYDLQDEDDMEKSAFEFVDSAMKVYERMLSDGDLFMKIHAMELKFGKKSCWRHMSTLEAVVMKCKKKSEMLWVLATIEDLLLRGEASNTQFSSRSLKGARTGGGSRGLMDEWLAKRSILDWVLADAGTHGLPSDMCLSLQKIFASHADVRAKFCGDADLSWLGQLHEVERLLIDFLRKVVFGSQYDGNLRNVLKGATKAEDLLASEPFKALLDRIHEELAKMVLAGNDEADEEDASEAGRPVLHEVLGEILAEDGSDAAAELMTLAKQAEELVDQFVKLVVEQDSNVAMVAVMQSCPASQTPKRAILIYDSKCAGEATAQPHVRRPQFRRDHFGKVLNAFCQSRGADQLSENDLLLFFDGGRQLAPMMLSCCVRQGGDEHHGRHFDNKTRVELMIHYDEKTRAVYSGTSLGSSIGPVKLDALDADAEDVWLLSKADKDQVYGAAGKVLSGGGLADCPD
;
A
#
# COMPACT_ATOMS: atom_id res chain seq x y z
N MET A 1 -4.87 -53.88 10.52
CA MET A 1 -5.55 -53.76 9.21
C MET A 1 -7.05 -53.53 9.27
N LYS A 2 -7.85 -54.30 10.02
CA LYS A 2 -9.34 -54.25 9.96
C LYS A 2 -9.98 -52.88 10.22
N THR A 3 -9.36 -52.00 11.00
CA THR A 3 -9.88 -50.64 11.29
C THR A 3 -9.05 -49.52 10.69
N ALA A 4 -7.71 -49.59 10.75
CA ALA A 4 -6.83 -48.51 10.30
C ALA A 4 -6.41 -48.59 8.82
N GLY A 5 -6.66 -49.70 8.12
CA GLY A 5 -6.27 -49.88 6.70
C GLY A 5 -4.75 -49.95 6.43
N VAL A 6 -3.92 -49.80 7.47
CA VAL A 6 -2.45 -49.80 7.40
C VAL A 6 -1.88 -50.84 8.38
N TYR A 7 -0.73 -51.43 8.03
CA TYR A 7 0.08 -52.29 8.89
C TYR A 7 1.56 -52.10 8.58
N VAL A 8 2.43 -52.01 9.58
CA VAL A 8 3.88 -51.85 9.42
C VAL A 8 4.59 -52.99 10.13
N SER A 9 5.54 -53.65 9.46
CA SER A 9 6.36 -54.72 10.04
C SER A 9 7.73 -54.81 9.37
N CYS A 10 8.61 -55.67 9.90
CA CYS A 10 9.78 -56.13 9.15
C CYS A 10 9.32 -56.97 7.93
N GLY A 11 10.03 -56.86 6.81
CA GLY A 11 9.73 -57.62 5.60
C GLY A 11 10.95 -57.82 4.70
N ASN A 12 10.77 -58.65 3.68
CA ASN A 12 11.75 -58.87 2.62
C ASN A 12 11.44 -57.94 1.44
N LEU A 13 12.42 -57.17 0.96
CA LEU A 13 12.26 -56.26 -0.18
C LEU A 13 11.73 -56.99 -1.42
N PHE A 14 12.19 -58.22 -1.64
CA PHE A 14 11.79 -59.04 -2.79
C PHE A 14 10.40 -59.67 -2.63
N TRP A 15 9.67 -59.41 -1.55
CA TRP A 15 8.22 -59.65 -1.54
C TRP A 15 7.47 -58.67 -2.44
N ALA A 16 8.02 -57.47 -2.64
CA ALA A 16 7.54 -56.52 -3.63
C ALA A 16 8.07 -56.86 -5.03
N ASN A 17 7.23 -56.65 -6.04
CA ASN A 17 7.67 -56.75 -7.42
C ASN A 17 8.43 -55.47 -7.80
N VAL A 18 9.75 -55.51 -7.64
CA VAL A 18 10.65 -54.36 -7.91
C VAL A 18 10.67 -53.91 -9.38
N ARG A 19 10.14 -54.74 -10.30
CA ARG A 19 9.98 -54.43 -11.74
C ARG A 19 8.61 -53.86 -12.08
N ALA A 20 7.60 -54.07 -11.23
CA ALA A 20 6.26 -53.55 -11.44
C ALA A 20 6.21 -52.08 -11.02
N LEU A 21 6.28 -51.19 -12.01
CA LEU A 21 6.10 -49.75 -11.81
C LEU A 21 4.63 -49.39 -11.99
N THR A 22 4.06 -48.68 -11.03
CA THR A 22 2.78 -47.95 -11.14
C THR A 22 2.79 -46.96 -12.31
N CYS A 23 3.97 -46.45 -12.69
CA CYS A 23 4.19 -45.51 -13.80
C CYS A 23 5.24 -46.01 -14.79
N ALA A 24 5.06 -47.18 -15.41
CA ALA A 24 6.09 -47.80 -16.28
C ALA A 24 6.59 -46.94 -17.47
N LYS A 25 5.86 -45.89 -17.87
CA LYS A 25 6.26 -44.95 -18.93
C LYS A 25 7.11 -43.79 -18.44
N VAL A 26 7.24 -43.59 -17.13
CA VAL A 26 8.05 -42.51 -16.55
C VAL A 26 9.48 -43.03 -16.37
N PRO A 27 10.49 -42.41 -17.02
CA PRO A 27 11.87 -42.84 -16.86
C PRO A 27 12.39 -42.49 -15.47
N ILE A 28 13.24 -43.36 -14.93
CA ILE A 28 13.95 -43.12 -13.68
C ILE A 28 15.24 -42.38 -14.00
N ASN A 29 15.51 -41.29 -13.30
CA ASN A 29 16.72 -40.50 -13.49
C ASN A 29 17.95 -41.24 -12.94
N ALA A 30 18.80 -41.76 -13.83
CA ALA A 30 20.02 -42.49 -13.45
C ALA A 30 20.98 -41.67 -12.57
N ALA A 31 21.08 -40.35 -12.79
CA ALA A 31 21.91 -39.48 -11.96
C ALA A 31 21.36 -39.38 -10.52
N SER A 32 20.04 -39.40 -10.36
CA SER A 32 19.41 -39.45 -9.03
C SER A 32 19.69 -40.78 -8.32
N LEU A 33 19.65 -41.90 -9.04
CA LEU A 33 20.04 -43.21 -8.49
C LEU A 33 21.49 -43.21 -8.03
N GLN A 34 22.41 -42.69 -8.84
CA GLN A 34 23.82 -42.57 -8.47
C GLN A 34 24.02 -41.72 -7.22
N LYS A 35 23.33 -40.57 -7.14
CA LYS A 35 23.38 -39.71 -5.96
C LYS A 35 22.85 -40.40 -4.70
N ILE A 36 21.74 -41.13 -4.80
CA ILE A 36 21.21 -41.92 -3.68
C ILE A 36 22.18 -43.02 -3.28
N ARG A 37 22.81 -43.70 -4.25
CA ARG A 37 23.82 -44.73 -3.98
C ARG A 37 25.00 -44.22 -3.17
N GLN A 38 25.51 -43.05 -3.53
CA GLN A 38 26.58 -42.38 -2.81
C GLN A 38 26.07 -42.00 -1.41
N THR A 39 24.94 -41.31 -1.33
CA THR A 39 24.45 -40.73 -0.06
C THR A 39 24.03 -41.79 0.98
N PHE A 40 23.31 -42.85 0.57
CA PHE A 40 22.70 -43.80 1.50
C PHE A 40 23.51 -45.08 1.72
N PHE A 41 24.36 -45.47 0.77
CA PHE A 41 24.95 -46.82 0.74
C PHE A 41 26.47 -46.84 0.66
N GLN A 42 27.14 -45.68 0.54
CA GLN A 42 28.61 -45.61 0.45
C GLN A 42 29.30 -46.14 1.72
N GLN A 43 28.71 -45.91 2.89
CA GLN A 43 29.28 -46.36 4.18
C GLN A 43 29.14 -47.88 4.41
N GLY A 44 28.43 -48.59 3.52
CA GLY A 44 28.24 -50.04 3.59
C GLY A 44 26.82 -50.44 4.03
N PRO A 45 26.62 -51.71 4.43
CA PRO A 45 25.31 -52.25 4.77
C PRO A 45 24.71 -51.58 6.01
N GLU A 46 23.67 -50.78 5.81
CA GLU A 46 22.85 -50.20 6.87
C GLU A 46 21.37 -50.52 6.65
N LYS A 47 20.60 -50.57 7.74
CA LYS A 47 19.14 -50.72 7.68
C LYS A 47 18.55 -49.61 6.82
N LEU A 48 17.67 -49.98 5.89
CA LEU A 48 16.95 -49.01 5.07
C LEU A 48 16.06 -48.13 5.97
N GLY A 49 16.39 -46.84 6.08
CA GLY A 49 15.66 -45.88 6.92
C GLY A 49 14.27 -45.51 6.39
N LEU A 50 13.94 -45.88 5.15
CA LEU A 50 12.68 -45.56 4.50
C LEU A 50 11.74 -46.76 4.47
N GLU A 51 10.44 -46.49 4.67
CA GLU A 51 9.40 -47.51 4.57
C GLU A 51 9.13 -47.86 3.10
N VAL A 52 9.18 -49.15 2.78
CA VAL A 52 8.69 -49.66 1.50
C VAL A 52 7.20 -49.88 1.62
N VAL A 53 6.42 -49.15 0.83
CA VAL A 53 4.95 -49.20 0.88
C VAL A 53 4.44 -50.11 -0.22
N VAL A 54 3.61 -51.09 0.15
CA VAL A 54 3.00 -52.05 -0.78
C VAL A 54 1.49 -52.07 -0.69
N GLY A 55 0.84 -52.27 -1.84
CA GLY A 55 -0.61 -52.31 -1.99
C GLY A 55 -1.15 -53.73 -1.85
N LEU A 56 -2.16 -53.88 -1.02
CA LEU A 56 -2.90 -55.13 -0.83
C LEU A 56 -4.34 -55.00 -1.33
N PRO A 57 -4.90 -56.03 -1.96
CA PRO A 57 -6.31 -56.02 -2.33
C PRO A 57 -7.20 -56.02 -1.08
N LYS A 58 -8.46 -55.60 -1.24
CA LYS A 58 -9.48 -55.75 -0.20
C LYS A 58 -9.58 -57.22 0.24
N ASN A 59 -9.80 -57.44 1.53
CA ASN A 59 -9.90 -58.76 2.14
C ASN A 59 -8.64 -59.63 1.95
N CYS A 60 -7.45 -59.01 1.97
CA CYS A 60 -6.19 -59.75 2.01
C CYS A 60 -6.01 -60.42 3.37
N ASP A 61 -6.13 -61.74 3.42
CA ASP A 61 -5.79 -62.57 4.57
C ASP A 61 -4.33 -63.05 4.50
N GLN A 62 -3.91 -63.85 5.48
CA GLN A 62 -2.54 -64.36 5.54
C GLN A 62 -2.18 -65.25 4.34
N ALA A 63 -3.07 -66.16 3.93
CA ALA A 63 -2.82 -67.07 2.82
C ALA A 63 -2.67 -66.29 1.50
N LYS A 64 -3.56 -65.31 1.27
CA LYS A 64 -3.49 -64.42 0.11
C LYS A 64 -2.24 -63.55 0.14
N PHE A 65 -1.88 -62.98 1.29
CA PHE A 65 -0.63 -62.22 1.43
C PHE A 65 0.60 -63.07 1.06
N THR A 66 0.70 -64.29 1.60
CA THR A 66 1.79 -65.23 1.27
C THR A 66 1.81 -65.54 -0.23
N SER A 67 0.64 -65.76 -0.85
CA SER A 67 0.56 -66.01 -2.31
C SER A 67 1.01 -64.84 -3.18
N LEU A 68 0.99 -63.62 -2.64
CA LEU A 68 1.40 -62.40 -3.33
C LEU A 68 2.88 -62.05 -3.12
N GLN A 69 3.62 -62.78 -2.27
CA GLN A 69 5.05 -62.54 -2.08
C GLN A 69 5.80 -62.72 -3.41
N GLY A 70 6.64 -61.74 -3.76
CA GLY A 70 7.30 -61.61 -5.07
C GLY A 70 6.49 -60.80 -6.09
N ASN A 71 5.19 -60.61 -5.82
CA ASN A 71 4.23 -59.94 -6.68
C ASN A 71 3.48 -58.79 -5.99
N LEU A 72 3.86 -58.40 -4.76
CA LEU A 72 3.23 -57.27 -4.09
C LEU A 72 3.47 -55.99 -4.90
N LEU A 73 2.41 -55.21 -5.12
CA LEU A 73 2.48 -53.96 -5.86
C LEU A 73 3.17 -52.91 -4.99
N ARG A 74 4.36 -52.46 -5.38
CA ARG A 74 5.03 -51.35 -4.69
C ARG A 74 4.33 -50.03 -5.02
N ILE A 75 4.14 -49.20 -3.99
CA ILE A 75 3.55 -47.85 -4.06
C ILE A 75 4.55 -46.78 -3.59
N SER A 76 5.56 -47.12 -2.78
CA SER A 76 6.62 -46.18 -2.42
C SER A 76 7.45 -45.77 -3.65
N PRO A 77 8.16 -44.62 -3.59
CA PRO A 77 9.13 -44.21 -4.62
C PRO A 77 10.19 -45.29 -4.84
N GLU A 78 10.48 -45.57 -6.11
CA GLU A 78 11.33 -46.69 -6.52
C GLU A 78 12.83 -46.45 -6.45
N GLU A 79 13.25 -45.19 -6.43
CA GLU A 79 14.63 -44.77 -6.63
C GLU A 79 15.55 -45.33 -5.55
N VAL A 80 15.07 -45.42 -4.31
CA VAL A 80 15.87 -45.86 -3.16
C VAL A 80 16.12 -47.37 -3.24
N ASP A 81 15.09 -48.16 -3.51
CA ASP A 81 15.21 -49.61 -3.65
C ASP A 81 16.09 -49.97 -4.86
N HIS A 82 15.90 -49.27 -5.97
CA HIS A 82 16.68 -49.47 -7.19
C HIS A 82 18.14 -49.06 -6.98
N ALA A 83 18.39 -47.95 -6.28
CA ALA A 83 19.73 -47.55 -5.88
C ALA A 83 20.40 -48.64 -5.01
N LEU A 84 19.70 -49.20 -4.03
CA LEU A 84 20.21 -50.30 -3.20
C LEU A 84 20.57 -51.53 -4.04
N ILE A 85 19.68 -51.97 -4.93
CA ILE A 85 19.91 -53.12 -5.81
C ILE A 85 21.12 -52.88 -6.71
N LEU A 86 21.22 -51.71 -7.34
CA LEU A 86 22.35 -51.35 -8.20
C LEU A 86 23.66 -51.20 -7.42
N HIS A 87 23.61 -50.71 -6.18
CA HIS A 87 24.77 -50.65 -5.30
C HIS A 87 25.30 -52.04 -5.01
N VAL A 88 24.45 -52.96 -4.52
CA VAL A 88 24.86 -54.33 -4.19
C VAL A 88 25.31 -55.09 -5.44
N ALA A 89 24.65 -54.90 -6.58
CA ALA A 89 25.09 -55.48 -7.85
C ALA A 89 26.53 -55.04 -8.20
N ALA A 90 26.85 -53.75 -8.05
CA ALA A 90 28.20 -53.25 -8.27
C ALA A 90 29.21 -53.83 -7.27
N ARG A 91 28.84 -54.01 -6.00
CA ARG A 91 29.69 -54.66 -4.99
C ARG A 91 29.97 -56.12 -5.33
N ILE A 92 28.96 -56.87 -5.81
CA ILE A 92 29.13 -58.25 -6.30
C ILE A 92 30.10 -58.28 -7.47
N THR A 93 29.91 -57.41 -8.48
CA THR A 93 30.80 -57.33 -9.64
C THR A 93 32.23 -56.94 -9.24
N ALA A 94 32.39 -56.13 -8.20
CA ALA A 94 33.68 -55.74 -7.65
C ALA A 94 34.34 -56.82 -6.75
N GLY A 95 33.72 -57.99 -6.57
CA GLY A 95 34.27 -59.08 -5.77
C GLY A 95 34.21 -58.84 -4.25
N ALA A 96 33.15 -58.17 -3.78
CA ALA A 96 32.91 -57.98 -2.34
C ALA A 96 32.93 -59.32 -1.58
N SER A 97 33.41 -59.28 -0.33
CA SER A 97 33.52 -60.47 0.52
C SER A 97 32.16 -61.10 0.83
N GLU A 98 32.14 -62.40 1.11
CA GLU A 98 30.90 -63.09 1.52
C GLU A 98 30.27 -62.46 2.77
N ALA A 99 31.10 -62.03 3.73
CA ALA A 99 30.65 -61.34 4.93
C ALA A 99 29.91 -60.04 4.61
N GLU A 100 30.43 -59.22 3.69
CA GLU A 100 29.78 -57.99 3.22
C GLU A 100 28.45 -58.30 2.52
N LEU A 101 28.43 -59.30 1.64
CA LEU A 101 27.22 -59.69 0.89
C LEU A 101 26.15 -60.29 1.81
N LEU A 102 26.52 -61.02 2.86
CA LEU A 102 25.59 -61.51 3.89
C LEU A 102 24.98 -60.35 4.69
N ALA A 103 25.76 -59.30 4.97
CA ALA A 103 25.23 -58.09 5.61
C ALA A 103 24.25 -57.36 4.68
N TRP A 104 24.57 -57.18 3.40
CA TRP A 104 23.62 -56.62 2.41
C TRP A 104 22.36 -57.47 2.24
N ARG A 105 22.50 -58.80 2.25
CA ARG A 105 21.36 -59.72 2.27
C ARG A 105 20.47 -59.47 3.49
N THR A 106 21.06 -59.23 4.65
CA THR A 106 20.31 -58.89 5.86
C THR A 106 19.52 -57.61 5.67
N VAL A 107 20.10 -56.58 5.03
CA VAL A 107 19.37 -55.33 4.69
C VAL A 107 18.15 -55.63 3.82
N PHE A 108 18.30 -56.41 2.74
CA PHE A 108 17.16 -56.80 1.90
C PHE A 108 16.06 -57.57 2.63
N LEU A 109 16.45 -58.40 3.61
CA LEU A 109 15.53 -59.25 4.37
C LEU A 109 14.90 -58.54 5.59
N SER A 110 15.30 -57.31 5.90
CA SER A 110 14.90 -56.60 7.12
C SER A 110 14.38 -55.17 6.90
N ILE A 111 13.80 -54.91 5.73
CA ILE A 111 13.21 -53.60 5.41
C ILE A 111 11.97 -53.32 6.29
N SER A 112 11.68 -52.05 6.51
CA SER A 112 10.37 -51.63 7.06
C SER A 112 9.33 -51.72 5.95
N LEU A 113 8.44 -52.71 6.03
CA LEU A 113 7.38 -52.94 5.05
C LEU A 113 6.06 -52.40 5.59
N ARG A 114 5.47 -51.45 4.85
CA ARG A 114 4.16 -50.88 5.15
C ARG A 114 3.13 -51.38 4.14
N CYS A 115 2.15 -52.11 4.63
CA CYS A 115 1.04 -52.63 3.83
C CYS A 115 -0.16 -51.69 3.91
N GLU A 116 -0.67 -51.25 2.76
CA GLU A 116 -1.88 -50.44 2.63
C GLU A 116 -2.92 -51.14 1.75
N ILE A 117 -4.20 -51.07 2.11
CA ILE A 117 -5.27 -51.61 1.27
C ILE A 117 -5.49 -50.67 0.08
N ILE A 118 -5.27 -51.17 -1.15
CA ILE A 118 -5.49 -50.45 -2.39
C ILE A 118 -6.31 -51.34 -3.35
N GLU A 119 -7.49 -50.86 -3.72
CA GLU A 119 -8.46 -51.65 -4.51
C GLU A 119 -8.20 -51.58 -6.02
N THR A 120 -7.66 -50.47 -6.53
CA THR A 120 -7.50 -50.23 -7.98
C THR A 120 -6.08 -49.77 -8.34
N LYS A 121 -5.67 -50.01 -9.59
CA LYS A 121 -4.38 -49.52 -10.12
C LYS A 121 -4.29 -47.99 -10.11
N GLU A 122 -5.41 -47.32 -10.38
CA GLU A 122 -5.50 -45.87 -10.33
C GLU A 122 -5.29 -45.33 -8.91
N ALA A 123 -5.90 -45.97 -7.90
CA ALA A 123 -5.66 -45.61 -6.50
C ALA A 123 -4.18 -45.82 -6.11
N ALA A 124 -3.54 -46.89 -6.61
CA ALA A 124 -2.10 -47.11 -6.40
C ALA A 124 -1.25 -45.99 -7.01
N PHE A 125 -1.57 -45.57 -8.24
CA PHE A 125 -0.90 -44.48 -8.93
C PHE A 125 -0.98 -43.16 -8.15
N PHE A 126 -2.18 -42.72 -7.78
CA PHE A 126 -2.35 -41.46 -7.03
C PHE A 126 -1.75 -41.56 -5.63
N ARG A 127 -1.81 -42.74 -5.00
CA ARG A 127 -1.18 -42.94 -3.70
C ARG A 127 0.35 -42.82 -3.79
N GLN A 128 0.98 -43.38 -4.82
CA GLN A 128 2.41 -43.19 -5.05
C GLN A 128 2.75 -41.70 -5.22
N LEU A 129 1.97 -40.96 -6.02
CA LEU A 129 2.18 -39.51 -6.18
C LEU A 129 2.07 -38.76 -4.85
N GLN A 130 1.08 -39.10 -4.00
CA GLN A 130 0.96 -38.52 -2.67
C GLN A 130 2.17 -38.83 -1.78
N LEU A 131 2.68 -40.06 -1.80
CA LEU A 131 3.88 -40.42 -1.03
C LEU A 131 5.10 -39.61 -1.50
N ARG A 132 5.29 -39.47 -2.83
CA ARG A 132 6.36 -38.62 -3.40
C ARG A 132 6.23 -37.17 -2.96
N GLN A 133 5.04 -36.58 -3.05
CA GLN A 133 4.80 -35.20 -2.61
C GLN A 133 4.99 -35.03 -1.10
N ARG A 134 4.60 -36.03 -0.29
CA ARG A 134 4.84 -36.02 1.16
C ARG A 134 6.33 -36.06 1.48
N PHE A 135 7.14 -36.83 0.76
CA PHE A 135 8.59 -36.83 0.94
C PHE A 135 9.18 -35.45 0.68
N ILE A 136 8.80 -34.82 -0.44
CA ILE A 136 9.24 -33.46 -0.79
C ILE A 136 8.81 -32.48 0.31
N ALA A 137 7.54 -32.47 0.69
CA ALA A 137 7.01 -31.56 1.70
C ALA A 137 7.66 -31.77 3.09
N THR A 138 7.96 -33.02 3.48
CA THR A 138 8.62 -33.31 4.76
C THR A 138 10.07 -32.83 4.73
N TYR A 139 10.80 -33.13 3.67
CA TYR A 139 12.16 -32.64 3.48
C TYR A 139 12.21 -31.11 3.46
N GLU A 140 11.30 -30.48 2.71
CA GLU A 140 11.14 -29.04 2.66
C GLU A 140 10.66 -28.44 3.98
N ALA A 141 10.01 -29.18 4.88
CA ALA A 141 9.66 -28.67 6.21
C ALA A 141 10.86 -28.76 7.17
N CYS A 142 11.61 -29.86 7.10
CA CYS A 142 12.74 -30.13 8.00
C CYS A 142 14.02 -29.39 7.64
N ALA A 143 14.21 -29.01 6.37
CA ALA A 143 15.41 -28.28 5.96
C ALA A 143 15.53 -26.94 6.73
N ARG A 144 16.74 -26.54 7.08
CA ARG A 144 16.97 -25.22 7.69
C ARG A 144 16.79 -24.11 6.66
N SER A 145 16.41 -22.91 7.12
CA SER A 145 16.53 -21.71 6.28
C SER A 145 17.99 -21.27 6.20
N THR A 146 18.32 -20.44 5.19
CA THR A 146 19.68 -19.89 5.07
C THR A 146 20.09 -19.12 6.33
N VAL A 147 19.19 -18.34 6.92
CA VAL A 147 19.46 -17.61 8.17
C VAL A 147 19.74 -18.58 9.32
N GLN A 148 18.93 -19.63 9.47
CA GLN A 148 19.16 -20.67 10.48
C GLN A 148 20.51 -21.35 10.30
N THR A 149 20.90 -21.69 9.06
CA THR A 149 22.21 -22.28 8.77
C THR A 149 23.37 -21.32 9.10
N ILE A 150 23.22 -20.02 8.87
CA ILE A 150 24.23 -19.03 9.28
C ILE A 150 24.41 -19.05 10.81
N PHE A 151 23.31 -19.08 11.58
CA PHE A 151 23.37 -19.18 13.03
C PHE A 151 23.97 -20.51 13.51
N GLU A 152 23.70 -21.63 12.83
CA GLU A 152 24.34 -22.92 13.14
C GLU A 152 25.87 -22.85 12.94
N ILE A 153 26.33 -22.24 11.86
CA ILE A 153 27.77 -22.04 11.60
C ILE A 153 28.39 -21.11 12.66
N ALA A 154 27.71 -20.03 13.02
CA ALA A 154 28.18 -19.11 14.05
C ALA A 154 28.25 -19.78 15.44
N ALA A 155 27.24 -20.55 15.82
CA ALA A 155 27.21 -21.32 17.06
C ALA A 155 28.28 -22.42 17.08
N LEU A 156 28.54 -23.06 15.93
CA LEU A 156 29.64 -24.03 15.81
C LEU A 156 30.99 -23.35 16.06
N LYS A 157 31.23 -22.17 15.47
CA LYS A 157 32.44 -21.38 15.72
C LYS A 157 32.57 -21.03 17.21
N GLU A 158 31.52 -20.46 17.80
CA GLU A 158 31.51 -20.04 19.21
C GLU A 158 31.76 -21.22 20.18
N SER A 159 31.11 -22.36 19.96
CA SER A 159 31.31 -23.55 20.79
C SER A 159 32.74 -24.10 20.69
N HIS A 160 33.34 -24.10 19.51
CA HIS A 160 34.72 -24.52 19.32
C HIS A 160 35.74 -23.53 19.89
N GLU A 161 35.47 -22.22 19.78
CA GLU A 161 36.29 -21.17 20.37
C GLU A 161 36.16 -21.11 21.90
N THR A 162 35.06 -21.61 22.48
CA THR A 162 34.94 -21.78 23.93
C THR A 162 35.84 -22.90 24.46
N LEU A 163 36.07 -23.94 23.65
CA LEU A 163 36.90 -25.10 24.00
C LEU A 163 38.39 -24.91 23.66
N ARG A 164 38.72 -23.92 22.81
CA ARG A 164 40.09 -23.61 22.36
C ARG A 164 40.52 -22.26 22.91
N THR A 165 41.80 -22.09 23.23
CA THR A 165 42.34 -20.79 23.64
C THR A 165 42.53 -19.80 22.48
N SER A 166 42.22 -20.18 21.24
CA SER A 166 42.47 -19.39 20.03
C SER A 166 41.23 -19.27 19.15
N SER A 167 41.11 -18.13 18.46
CA SER A 167 40.08 -17.96 17.43
C SER A 167 40.26 -18.95 16.28
N LEU A 168 39.15 -19.50 15.81
CA LEU A 168 39.07 -20.43 14.69
C LEU A 168 39.05 -19.65 13.37
N ALA A 169 40.02 -19.91 12.50
CA ALA A 169 40.04 -19.29 11.18
C ALA A 169 38.84 -19.76 10.33
N ARG A 170 38.40 -18.93 9.37
CA ARG A 170 37.26 -19.28 8.51
C ARG A 170 37.53 -20.53 7.64
N SER A 171 38.77 -20.77 7.25
CA SER A 171 39.18 -21.99 6.54
C SER A 171 39.02 -23.22 7.42
N GLU A 172 39.51 -23.16 8.66
CA GLU A 172 39.38 -24.25 9.63
C GLU A 172 37.90 -24.52 9.99
N LEU A 173 37.09 -23.46 10.09
CA LEU A 173 35.65 -23.59 10.31
C LEU A 173 34.95 -24.27 9.11
N ALA A 174 35.37 -23.94 7.88
CA ALA A 174 34.84 -24.59 6.68
C ALA A 174 35.18 -26.07 6.63
N GLU A 175 36.43 -26.44 6.89
CA GLU A 175 36.86 -27.83 7.00
C GLU A 175 36.07 -28.58 8.08
N LEU A 176 35.90 -27.95 9.25
CA LEU A 176 35.12 -28.52 10.34
C LEU A 176 33.65 -28.72 9.96
N TRP A 177 33.04 -27.72 9.31
CA TRP A 177 31.67 -27.80 8.81
C TRP A 177 31.53 -28.97 7.84
N VAL A 178 32.38 -29.03 6.81
CA VAL A 178 32.34 -30.11 5.80
C VAL A 178 32.45 -31.48 6.45
N LYS A 179 33.47 -31.66 7.30
CA LYS A 179 33.76 -32.92 7.98
C LYS A 179 32.61 -33.39 8.89
N LYS A 180 31.78 -32.47 9.39
CA LYS A 180 30.71 -32.77 10.35
C LYS A 180 29.32 -32.83 9.71
N THR A 181 29.11 -32.20 8.57
CA THR A 181 27.79 -32.13 7.93
C THR A 181 27.64 -33.00 6.70
N TYR A 182 28.75 -33.40 6.05
CA TYR A 182 28.69 -34.27 4.88
C TYR A 182 29.24 -35.66 5.21
N ASP A 183 28.40 -36.67 4.99
CA ASP A 183 28.80 -38.08 4.99
C ASP A 183 29.52 -38.51 3.70
N LEU A 184 29.62 -37.60 2.72
CA LEU A 184 30.25 -37.83 1.41
C LEU A 184 31.61 -37.13 1.37
N GLN A 185 32.68 -37.92 1.22
CA GLN A 185 34.07 -37.45 1.36
C GLN A 185 34.78 -37.09 0.04
N ASP A 186 34.17 -37.29 -1.13
CA ASP A 186 34.94 -37.50 -2.38
C ASP A 186 34.75 -36.48 -3.51
N GLU A 187 34.45 -35.20 -3.25
CA GLU A 187 34.46 -34.18 -4.31
C GLU A 187 35.31 -32.97 -3.91
N ASP A 188 36.46 -32.78 -4.59
CA ASP A 188 37.34 -31.61 -4.44
C ASP A 188 36.59 -30.27 -4.65
N ASP A 189 35.53 -30.28 -5.46
CA ASP A 189 34.65 -29.13 -5.68
C ASP A 189 33.77 -28.79 -4.44
N MET A 190 33.57 -29.73 -3.51
CA MET A 190 32.82 -29.49 -2.27
C MET A 190 33.62 -28.67 -1.26
N GLU A 191 34.93 -28.85 -1.14
CA GLU A 191 35.74 -28.08 -0.20
C GLU A 191 35.77 -26.59 -0.57
N LYS A 192 35.99 -26.29 -1.85
CA LYS A 192 36.01 -24.92 -2.35
C LYS A 192 34.66 -24.23 -2.19
N SER A 193 33.58 -24.92 -2.54
CA SER A 193 32.23 -24.37 -2.40
C SER A 193 31.82 -24.21 -0.93
N ALA A 194 32.29 -25.08 -0.03
CA ALA A 194 32.04 -24.97 1.39
C ALA A 194 32.80 -23.81 2.04
N PHE A 195 34.07 -23.56 1.66
CA PHE A 195 34.79 -22.38 2.14
C PHE A 195 34.08 -21.08 1.72
N GLU A 196 33.72 -20.94 0.44
CA GLU A 196 32.98 -19.76 -0.05
C GLU A 196 31.65 -19.60 0.70
N PHE A 197 30.95 -20.70 0.96
CA PHE A 197 29.69 -20.67 1.71
C PHE A 197 29.88 -20.22 3.17
N VAL A 198 30.83 -20.81 3.89
CA VAL A 198 31.11 -20.48 5.31
C VAL A 198 31.67 -19.06 5.45
N ASP A 199 32.54 -18.64 4.53
CA ASP A 199 33.06 -17.27 4.52
C ASP A 199 31.94 -16.24 4.29
N SER A 200 31.05 -16.48 3.33
CA SER A 200 29.87 -15.64 3.11
C SER A 200 28.92 -15.66 4.31
N ALA A 201 28.69 -16.83 4.93
CA ALA A 201 27.86 -16.96 6.12
C ALA A 201 28.40 -16.12 7.28
N MET A 202 29.69 -16.22 7.58
CA MET A 202 30.32 -15.47 8.66
C MET A 202 30.34 -13.97 8.38
N LYS A 203 30.58 -13.53 7.13
CA LYS A 203 30.44 -12.12 6.74
C LYS A 203 29.04 -11.58 7.01
N VAL A 204 28.00 -12.36 6.67
CA VAL A 204 26.61 -11.99 6.91
C VAL A 204 26.29 -11.97 8.40
N TYR A 205 26.77 -12.95 9.16
CA TYR A 205 26.59 -12.99 10.60
C TYR A 205 27.20 -11.77 11.29
N GLU A 206 28.50 -11.54 11.09
CA GLU A 206 29.27 -10.48 11.77
C GLU A 206 28.79 -9.07 11.41
N ARG A 207 28.33 -8.85 10.17
CA ARG A 207 27.94 -7.49 9.71
C ARG A 207 26.45 -7.22 9.73
N MET A 208 25.62 -8.25 9.86
CA MET A 208 24.17 -8.10 9.74
C MET A 208 23.38 -8.85 10.80
N LEU A 209 23.58 -10.16 10.97
CA LEU A 209 22.70 -10.96 11.86
C LEU A 209 23.07 -10.87 13.35
N SER A 210 24.29 -10.45 13.67
CA SER A 210 24.71 -10.18 15.05
C SER A 210 24.25 -8.81 15.57
N ASP A 211 23.77 -7.93 14.69
CA ASP A 211 23.15 -6.65 15.07
C ASP A 211 21.64 -6.83 15.24
N GLY A 212 21.12 -6.46 16.42
CA GLY A 212 19.71 -6.68 16.78
C GLY A 212 18.71 -6.04 15.81
N ASP A 213 18.97 -4.80 15.36
CA ASP A 213 18.02 -4.07 14.50
C ASP A 213 17.95 -4.68 13.10
N LEU A 214 19.12 -4.99 12.53
CA LEU A 214 19.22 -5.63 11.21
C LEU A 214 18.64 -7.05 11.23
N PHE A 215 18.93 -7.82 12.29
CA PHE A 215 18.35 -9.15 12.48
C PHE A 215 16.83 -9.11 12.56
N MET A 216 16.26 -8.19 13.35
CA MET A 216 14.79 -8.09 13.50
C MET A 216 14.08 -7.83 12.17
N LYS A 217 14.68 -7.03 11.27
CA LYS A 217 14.15 -6.80 9.92
C LYS A 217 14.15 -8.06 9.05
N ILE A 218 15.23 -8.83 9.09
CA ILE A 218 15.32 -10.09 8.35
C ILE A 218 14.36 -11.12 8.94
N HIS A 219 14.34 -11.24 10.26
CA HIS A 219 13.51 -12.20 10.98
C HIS A 219 12.02 -11.94 10.74
N ALA A 220 11.57 -10.67 10.74
CA ALA A 220 10.19 -10.32 10.41
C ALA A 220 9.79 -10.80 9.00
N MET A 221 10.68 -10.65 8.01
CA MET A 221 10.45 -11.15 6.65
C MET A 221 10.47 -12.68 6.58
N GLU A 222 11.38 -13.35 7.30
CA GLU A 222 11.37 -14.81 7.38
C GLU A 222 10.11 -15.34 8.07
N LEU A 223 9.63 -14.71 9.14
CA LEU A 223 8.40 -15.10 9.81
C LEU A 223 7.19 -14.98 8.88
N LYS A 224 7.15 -13.90 8.07
CA LYS A 224 6.06 -13.65 7.13
C LYS A 224 6.07 -14.57 5.91
N PHE A 225 7.24 -14.82 5.32
CA PHE A 225 7.34 -15.51 4.03
C PHE A 225 7.93 -16.93 4.11
N GLY A 226 8.48 -17.33 5.26
CA GLY A 226 9.17 -18.60 5.45
C GLY A 226 10.25 -18.84 4.39
N LYS A 227 10.26 -20.05 3.83
CA LYS A 227 11.20 -20.45 2.76
C LYS A 227 10.99 -19.76 1.42
N LYS A 228 9.90 -19.01 1.27
CA LYS A 228 9.63 -18.18 0.09
C LYS A 228 10.20 -16.77 0.23
N SER A 229 10.78 -16.43 1.39
CA SER A 229 11.47 -15.16 1.62
C SER A 229 12.57 -14.92 0.58
N CYS A 230 12.80 -13.65 0.22
CA CYS A 230 13.94 -13.23 -0.59
C CYS A 230 15.30 -13.55 0.07
N TRP A 231 15.31 -13.80 1.38
CA TRP A 231 16.47 -14.21 2.17
C TRP A 231 16.78 -15.70 2.08
N ARG A 232 16.02 -16.48 1.30
CA ARG A 232 16.26 -17.92 1.13
C ARG A 232 17.64 -18.27 0.59
N HIS A 233 18.33 -17.33 -0.07
CA HIS A 233 19.64 -17.55 -0.70
C HIS A 233 20.73 -16.72 -0.02
N MET A 234 21.82 -17.38 0.40
CA MET A 234 22.99 -16.75 1.02
C MET A 234 23.52 -15.57 0.18
N SER A 235 23.58 -15.76 -1.13
CA SER A 235 24.12 -14.77 -2.06
C SER A 235 23.33 -13.45 -2.10
N THR A 236 22.05 -13.46 -1.71
CA THR A 236 21.21 -12.26 -1.60
C THR A 236 21.59 -11.48 -0.32
N LEU A 237 21.73 -12.16 0.82
CA LEU A 237 22.17 -11.52 2.07
C LEU A 237 23.59 -10.98 1.95
N GLU A 238 24.51 -11.77 1.41
CA GLU A 238 25.89 -11.35 1.17
C GLU A 238 25.95 -10.14 0.21
N ALA A 239 25.02 -10.05 -0.76
CA ALA A 239 24.94 -8.90 -1.64
C ALA A 239 24.73 -7.59 -0.88
N VAL A 240 23.81 -7.58 0.08
CA VAL A 240 23.52 -6.42 0.93
C VAL A 240 24.75 -6.05 1.75
N VAL A 241 25.40 -7.02 2.38
CA VAL A 241 26.64 -6.79 3.15
C VAL A 241 27.74 -6.18 2.29
N MET A 242 27.94 -6.71 1.09
CA MET A 242 29.05 -6.29 0.22
C MET A 242 28.84 -4.90 -0.39
N LYS A 243 27.60 -4.48 -0.62
CA LYS A 243 27.28 -3.16 -1.19
C LYS A 243 27.11 -2.08 -0.14
N CYS A 244 26.49 -2.39 1.00
CA CYS A 244 26.28 -1.43 2.07
C CYS A 244 27.52 -1.38 2.97
N LYS A 245 28.10 -0.18 3.14
CA LYS A 245 29.27 0.04 3.99
C LYS A 245 28.86 0.33 5.43
N LYS A 246 27.71 0.99 5.62
CA LYS A 246 27.23 1.46 6.93
C LYS A 246 25.99 0.70 7.39
N LYS A 247 25.79 0.56 8.71
CA LYS A 247 24.57 -0.01 9.31
C LYS A 247 23.30 0.68 8.80
N SER A 248 23.31 2.01 8.74
CA SER A 248 22.15 2.79 8.28
C SER A 248 21.79 2.53 6.81
N GLU A 249 22.79 2.20 5.96
CA GLU A 249 22.54 1.82 4.56
C GLU A 249 21.87 0.45 4.47
N MET A 250 22.31 -0.50 5.29
CA MET A 250 21.67 -1.82 5.37
C MET A 250 20.23 -1.71 5.88
N LEU A 251 19.99 -0.93 6.94
CA LEU A 251 18.64 -0.69 7.45
C LEU A 251 17.74 -0.07 6.39
N TRP A 252 18.24 0.93 5.66
CA TRP A 252 17.53 1.55 4.54
C TRP A 252 17.14 0.51 3.49
N VAL A 253 18.10 -0.26 2.98
CA VAL A 253 17.86 -1.29 1.95
C VAL A 253 16.87 -2.36 2.43
N LEU A 254 17.02 -2.86 3.66
CA LEU A 254 16.10 -3.86 4.21
C LEU A 254 14.68 -3.31 4.36
N ALA A 255 14.53 -2.06 4.80
CA ALA A 255 13.24 -1.40 4.93
C ALA A 255 12.60 -1.10 3.56
N THR A 256 13.39 -0.73 2.55
CA THR A 256 12.89 -0.56 1.17
C THR A 256 12.36 -1.87 0.61
N ILE A 257 13.08 -2.99 0.79
CA ILE A 257 12.62 -4.32 0.36
C ILE A 257 11.31 -4.71 1.06
N GLU A 258 11.23 -4.49 2.37
CA GLU A 258 10.02 -4.72 3.16
C GLU A 258 8.82 -3.93 2.59
N ASP A 259 9.00 -2.65 2.27
CA ASP A 259 7.96 -1.78 1.72
C ASP A 259 7.48 -2.18 0.33
N LEU A 260 8.41 -2.53 -0.55
CA LEU A 260 8.06 -2.99 -1.90
C LEU A 260 7.27 -4.30 -1.85
N LEU A 261 7.61 -5.20 -0.92
CA LEU A 261 6.87 -6.44 -0.68
C LEU A 261 5.50 -6.18 -0.04
N LEU A 262 5.41 -5.24 0.90
CA LEU A 262 4.16 -4.91 1.58
C LEU A 262 3.14 -4.26 0.64
N ARG A 263 3.59 -3.39 -0.27
CA ARG A 263 2.75 -2.72 -1.26
C ARG A 263 2.41 -3.58 -2.47
N GLY A 264 3.04 -4.75 -2.62
CA GLY A 264 2.87 -5.60 -3.80
C GLY A 264 3.53 -5.04 -5.07
N GLU A 265 4.41 -4.05 -4.93
CA GLU A 265 5.19 -3.49 -6.03
C GLU A 265 6.35 -4.40 -6.44
N ALA A 266 6.77 -5.29 -5.53
CA ALA A 266 7.74 -6.34 -5.81
C ALA A 266 7.33 -7.69 -5.23
N SER A 267 7.97 -8.76 -5.74
CA SER A 267 7.84 -10.12 -5.22
C SER A 267 9.19 -10.66 -4.76
N ASN A 268 9.17 -11.63 -3.84
CA ASN A 268 10.38 -12.23 -3.27
C ASN A 268 11.35 -12.78 -4.34
N THR A 269 10.86 -13.19 -5.51
CA THR A 269 11.68 -13.74 -6.60
C THR A 269 12.48 -12.67 -7.37
N GLN A 270 12.09 -11.39 -7.27
CA GLN A 270 12.79 -10.29 -7.95
C GLN A 270 14.08 -9.87 -7.23
N PHE A 271 14.27 -10.28 -5.98
CA PHE A 271 15.45 -9.97 -5.16
C PHE A 271 16.50 -11.08 -5.23
N SER A 272 17.16 -11.16 -6.38
CA SER A 272 18.31 -12.03 -6.62
C SER A 272 19.62 -11.27 -6.38
N SER A 273 20.70 -11.99 -6.05
CA SER A 273 22.05 -11.41 -5.98
C SER A 273 22.42 -10.59 -7.24
N ARG A 274 21.98 -11.04 -8.43
CA ARG A 274 22.20 -10.34 -9.71
C ARG A 274 21.38 -9.04 -9.83
N SER A 275 20.10 -9.05 -9.49
CA SER A 275 19.26 -7.84 -9.58
C SER A 275 19.66 -6.80 -8.53
N LEU A 276 20.07 -7.25 -7.33
CA LEU A 276 20.54 -6.35 -6.29
C LEU A 276 21.90 -5.71 -6.63
N LYS A 277 22.87 -6.48 -7.13
CA LYS A 277 24.24 -6.01 -7.45
C LYS A 277 24.37 -5.34 -8.82
N GLY A 278 23.50 -5.67 -9.78
CA GLY A 278 23.70 -5.40 -11.20
C GLY A 278 24.44 -6.54 -11.94
N ALA A 279 24.38 -6.56 -13.27
CA ALA A 279 25.13 -7.52 -14.09
C ALA A 279 26.63 -7.17 -14.16
N ARG A 280 27.49 -8.20 -14.11
CA ARG A 280 28.95 -8.05 -14.19
C ARG A 280 29.49 -7.79 -15.61
N THR A 281 28.77 -8.16 -16.67
CA THR A 281 29.27 -8.14 -18.04
C THR A 281 28.78 -6.90 -18.80
N GLY A 282 29.72 -5.99 -19.11
CA GLY A 282 29.49 -4.81 -19.96
C GLY A 282 29.11 -3.56 -19.17
N GLY A 283 30.11 -2.73 -18.85
CA GLY A 283 29.99 -1.29 -18.54
C GLY A 283 28.83 -0.84 -17.64
N GLY A 284 29.01 -0.91 -16.32
CA GLY A 284 28.30 -0.01 -15.41
C GLY A 284 26.83 -0.31 -15.11
N SER A 285 26.35 -1.55 -15.29
CA SER A 285 24.97 -1.85 -14.93
C SER A 285 24.76 -1.74 -13.41
N ARG A 286 24.03 -0.71 -13.00
CA ARG A 286 23.63 -0.43 -11.61
C ARG A 286 22.53 -1.40 -11.20
N GLY A 287 22.66 -1.98 -10.01
CA GLY A 287 21.63 -2.83 -9.42
C GLY A 287 20.60 -2.04 -8.61
N LEU A 288 19.59 -2.75 -8.10
CA LEU A 288 18.56 -2.16 -7.24
C LEU A 288 19.15 -1.49 -5.99
N MET A 289 20.23 -2.03 -5.42
CA MET A 289 20.85 -1.41 -4.25
C MET A 289 21.50 -0.05 -4.58
N ASP A 290 22.10 0.08 -5.76
CA ASP A 290 22.68 1.37 -6.17
C ASP A 290 21.56 2.41 -6.35
N GLU A 291 20.40 2.00 -6.87
CA GLU A 291 19.20 2.84 -6.97
C GLU A 291 18.67 3.27 -5.60
N TRP A 292 18.52 2.36 -4.64
CA TRP A 292 17.98 2.69 -3.32
C TRP A 292 18.94 3.55 -2.50
N LEU A 293 20.25 3.34 -2.62
CA LEU A 293 21.25 4.20 -1.98
C LEU A 293 21.28 5.60 -2.60
N ALA A 294 21.04 5.70 -3.92
CA ALA A 294 20.86 6.98 -4.57
C ALA A 294 19.59 7.71 -4.08
N LYS A 295 18.46 7.00 -3.93
CA LYS A 295 17.22 7.55 -3.34
C LYS A 295 17.44 8.13 -1.94
N ARG A 296 18.19 7.41 -1.09
CA ARG A 296 18.58 7.93 0.22
C ARG A 296 19.41 9.21 0.12
N SER A 297 20.36 9.24 -0.82
CA SER A 297 21.20 10.43 -1.02
C SER A 297 20.39 11.61 -1.57
N ILE A 298 19.38 11.35 -2.40
CA ILE A 298 18.40 12.34 -2.88
C ILE A 298 17.56 12.88 -1.72
N LEU A 299 17.10 12.03 -0.80
CA LEU A 299 16.37 12.48 0.40
C LEU A 299 17.20 13.48 1.21
N ASP A 300 18.43 13.10 1.54
CA ASP A 300 19.33 13.94 2.34
C ASP A 300 19.63 15.27 1.61
N TRP A 301 19.83 15.23 0.29
CA TRP A 301 20.12 16.41 -0.52
C TRP A 301 18.92 17.34 -0.65
N VAL A 302 17.73 16.84 -0.99
CA VAL A 302 16.53 17.67 -1.19
C VAL A 302 16.13 18.40 0.09
N LEU A 303 16.25 17.75 1.24
CA LEU A 303 15.96 18.40 2.53
C LEU A 303 16.99 19.47 2.89
N ALA A 304 18.27 19.28 2.54
CA ALA A 304 19.29 20.31 2.72
C ALA A 304 19.11 21.47 1.74
N ASP A 305 18.82 21.15 0.47
CA ASP A 305 18.62 22.11 -0.62
C ASP A 305 17.42 23.02 -0.36
N ALA A 306 16.29 22.47 0.11
CA ALA A 306 15.13 23.26 0.51
C ALA A 306 15.47 24.28 1.61
N GLY A 307 16.27 23.88 2.60
CA GLY A 307 16.75 24.79 3.64
C GLY A 307 17.64 25.91 3.10
N THR A 308 18.48 25.63 2.10
CA THR A 308 19.30 26.67 1.44
C THR A 308 18.48 27.65 0.59
N HIS A 309 17.31 27.22 0.11
CA HIS A 309 16.36 28.05 -0.66
C HIS A 309 15.33 28.77 0.23
N GLY A 310 15.56 28.83 1.55
CA GLY A 310 14.77 29.64 2.46
C GLY A 310 13.56 28.94 3.09
N LEU A 311 13.46 27.60 3.01
CA LEU A 311 12.46 26.87 3.78
C LEU A 311 12.72 27.06 5.29
N PRO A 312 11.71 27.52 6.08
CA PRO A 312 11.85 27.68 7.52
C PRO A 312 12.33 26.42 8.23
N SER A 313 13.17 26.61 9.25
CA SER A 313 13.85 25.49 9.94
C SER A 313 12.86 24.54 10.63
N ASP A 314 11.73 25.03 11.11
CA ASP A 314 10.66 24.23 11.72
C ASP A 314 9.94 23.35 10.69
N MET A 315 9.67 23.88 9.49
CA MET A 315 9.14 23.11 8.36
C MET A 315 10.14 22.03 7.90
N CYS A 316 11.44 22.37 7.79
CA CYS A 316 12.49 21.40 7.51
C CYS A 316 12.51 20.25 8.53
N LEU A 317 12.42 20.57 9.83
CA LEU A 317 12.38 19.57 10.91
C LEU A 317 11.11 18.71 10.85
N SER A 318 9.97 19.31 10.51
CA SER A 318 8.70 18.60 10.29
C SER A 318 8.84 17.57 9.16
N LEU A 319 9.38 17.97 8.01
CA LEU A 319 9.63 17.09 6.87
C LEU A 319 10.64 15.99 7.22
N GLN A 320 11.73 16.32 7.91
CA GLN A 320 12.70 15.35 8.40
C GLN A 320 12.05 14.30 9.31
N LYS A 321 11.10 14.71 10.17
CA LYS A 321 10.36 13.79 11.04
C LYS A 321 9.42 12.88 10.24
N ILE A 322 8.74 13.41 9.23
CA ILE A 322 7.83 12.63 8.36
C ILE A 322 8.61 11.56 7.57
N PHE A 323 9.79 11.91 7.07
CA PHE A 323 10.62 11.04 6.22
C PHE A 323 11.81 10.40 6.95
N ALA A 324 11.81 10.41 8.28
CA ALA A 324 12.91 9.87 9.10
C ALA A 324 13.16 8.38 8.83
N SER A 325 12.09 7.62 8.57
CA SER A 325 12.17 6.21 8.22
C SER A 325 11.02 5.77 7.31
N HIS A 326 11.21 4.63 6.64
CA HIS A 326 10.13 3.94 5.93
C HIS A 326 8.91 3.67 6.83
N ALA A 327 9.11 3.40 8.13
CA ALA A 327 8.00 3.16 9.05
C ALA A 327 7.15 4.41 9.29
N ASP A 328 7.79 5.58 9.40
CA ASP A 328 7.12 6.87 9.57
C ASP A 328 6.32 7.24 8.32
N VAL A 329 6.91 7.03 7.14
CA VAL A 329 6.22 7.22 5.86
C VAL A 329 5.00 6.30 5.75
N ARG A 330 5.13 5.01 6.10
CA ARG A 330 3.97 4.11 6.10
C ARG A 330 2.88 4.57 7.07
N ALA A 331 3.26 4.98 8.28
CA ALA A 331 2.30 5.44 9.28
C ALA A 331 1.53 6.70 8.81
N LYS A 332 2.16 7.54 7.99
CA LYS A 332 1.56 8.77 7.47
C LYS A 332 0.79 8.61 6.16
N PHE A 333 1.15 7.65 5.31
CA PHE A 333 0.65 7.60 3.92
C PHE A 333 0.03 6.27 3.48
N CYS A 334 0.11 5.20 4.27
CA CYS A 334 -0.40 3.89 3.87
C CYS A 334 -1.64 3.46 4.67
N GLY A 335 -2.49 2.63 4.05
CA GLY A 335 -3.71 2.11 4.68
C GLY A 335 -4.75 3.20 4.93
N ASP A 336 -5.32 3.21 6.13
CA ASP A 336 -6.34 4.16 6.57
C ASP A 336 -5.74 5.41 7.24
N ALA A 337 -4.49 5.76 6.91
CA ALA A 337 -3.83 6.95 7.46
C ALA A 337 -4.64 8.22 7.15
N ASP A 338 -4.80 9.06 8.16
CA ASP A 338 -5.42 10.36 7.99
C ASP A 338 -4.50 11.29 7.18
N LEU A 339 -5.04 11.85 6.11
CA LEU A 339 -4.34 12.77 5.20
C LEU A 339 -4.86 14.20 5.34
N SER A 340 -5.78 14.47 6.27
CA SER A 340 -6.34 15.80 6.49
C SER A 340 -5.27 16.84 6.84
N TRP A 341 -4.26 16.42 7.61
CA TRP A 341 -3.11 17.24 7.98
C TRP A 341 -2.31 17.77 6.78
N LEU A 342 -2.34 17.11 5.61
CA LEU A 342 -1.62 17.60 4.44
C LEU A 342 -2.15 18.94 3.95
N GLY A 343 -3.44 19.21 4.11
CA GLY A 343 -3.97 20.49 3.64
C GLY A 343 -3.75 21.65 4.63
N GLN A 344 -3.27 21.37 5.85
CA GLN A 344 -2.78 22.41 6.77
C GLN A 344 -1.36 22.88 6.40
N LEU A 345 -0.73 22.25 5.41
CA LEU A 345 0.63 22.55 5.00
C LEU A 345 0.66 23.54 3.83
N HIS A 346 1.73 24.34 3.80
CA HIS A 346 2.00 25.22 2.67
C HIS A 346 2.13 24.41 1.37
N GLU A 347 1.83 25.04 0.23
CA GLU A 347 1.91 24.37 -1.08
C GLU A 347 3.31 23.77 -1.32
N VAL A 348 4.36 24.49 -0.91
CA VAL A 348 5.73 24.01 -1.02
C VAL A 348 6.01 22.73 -0.23
N GLU A 349 5.48 22.59 0.98
CA GLU A 349 5.61 21.37 1.78
C GLU A 349 4.87 20.22 1.12
N ARG A 350 3.67 20.47 0.59
CA ARG A 350 2.89 19.48 -0.14
C ARG A 350 3.64 18.98 -1.38
N LEU A 351 4.30 19.89 -2.13
CA LEU A 351 5.12 19.54 -3.28
C LEU A 351 6.37 18.75 -2.88
N LEU A 352 7.08 19.15 -1.83
CA LEU A 352 8.23 18.42 -1.29
C LEU A 352 7.83 17.02 -0.82
N ILE A 353 6.71 16.90 -0.09
CA ILE A 353 6.16 15.62 0.36
C ILE A 353 5.83 14.73 -0.83
N ASP A 354 5.14 15.27 -1.84
CA ASP A 354 4.77 14.50 -3.02
C ASP A 354 6.01 14.03 -3.81
N PHE A 355 7.01 14.90 -3.94
CA PHE A 355 8.29 14.58 -4.56
C PHE A 355 9.00 13.44 -3.82
N LEU A 356 9.24 13.58 -2.52
CA LEU A 356 9.94 12.58 -1.71
C LEU A 356 9.17 11.25 -1.69
N ARG A 357 7.85 11.31 -1.57
CA ARG A 357 7.00 10.12 -1.62
C ARG A 357 7.12 9.40 -2.95
N LYS A 358 7.05 10.09 -4.09
CA LYS A 358 7.06 9.44 -5.41
C LYS A 358 8.45 9.01 -5.88
N VAL A 359 9.48 9.81 -5.58
CA VAL A 359 10.84 9.61 -6.08
C VAL A 359 11.68 8.77 -5.11
N VAL A 360 11.61 9.03 -3.81
CA VAL A 360 12.44 8.34 -2.81
C VAL A 360 11.75 7.07 -2.29
N PHE A 361 10.51 7.17 -1.82
CA PHE A 361 9.84 6.05 -1.17
C PHE A 361 8.98 5.21 -2.13
N GLY A 362 8.53 5.80 -3.24
CA GLY A 362 7.72 5.19 -4.28
C GLY A 362 8.54 4.54 -5.39
N SER A 363 7.85 3.89 -6.34
CA SER A 363 8.45 3.24 -7.51
C SER A 363 8.17 3.97 -8.84
N GLN A 364 7.46 5.10 -8.79
CA GLN A 364 6.93 5.77 -9.99
C GLN A 364 8.05 6.25 -10.93
N TYR A 365 9.18 6.67 -10.38
CA TYR A 365 10.30 7.23 -11.14
C TYR A 365 11.54 6.32 -11.19
N ASP A 366 11.43 5.06 -10.77
CA ASP A 366 12.55 4.11 -10.72
C ASP A 366 13.19 3.87 -12.09
N GLY A 367 12.35 3.81 -13.13
CA GLY A 367 12.82 3.67 -14.51
C GLY A 367 13.69 4.85 -14.96
N ASN A 368 13.26 6.07 -14.67
CA ASN A 368 14.01 7.29 -14.96
C ASN A 368 15.31 7.32 -14.14
N LEU A 369 15.22 7.08 -12.83
CA LEU A 369 16.38 7.11 -11.94
C LEU A 369 17.46 6.10 -12.38
N ARG A 370 17.08 4.87 -12.73
CA ARG A 370 18.03 3.87 -13.26
C ARG A 370 18.72 4.31 -14.54
N ASN A 371 18.05 5.07 -15.40
CA ASN A 371 18.67 5.56 -16.63
C ASN A 371 19.70 6.66 -16.33
N VAL A 372 19.40 7.58 -15.43
CA VAL A 372 20.32 8.65 -15.05
C VAL A 372 21.52 8.11 -14.25
N LEU A 373 21.30 7.09 -13.40
CA LEU A 373 22.35 6.42 -12.61
C LEU A 373 23.45 5.73 -13.43
N LYS A 374 23.24 5.56 -14.74
CA LYS A 374 24.29 5.07 -15.65
C LYS A 374 25.39 6.11 -15.85
N GLY A 375 25.06 7.41 -15.80
CA GLY A 375 25.98 8.52 -16.03
C GLY A 375 26.36 9.31 -14.77
N ALA A 376 25.48 9.36 -13.76
CA ALA A 376 25.65 10.16 -12.56
C ALA A 376 25.49 9.35 -11.27
N THR A 377 26.08 9.83 -10.17
CA THR A 377 25.97 9.18 -8.84
C THR A 377 25.68 10.13 -7.70
N LYS A 378 25.95 11.43 -7.86
CA LYS A 378 25.63 12.45 -6.86
C LYS A 378 24.16 12.86 -7.02
N ALA A 379 23.50 13.14 -5.90
CA ALA A 379 22.09 13.52 -5.90
C ALA A 379 21.80 14.73 -6.81
N GLU A 380 22.61 15.78 -6.73
CA GLU A 380 22.52 16.97 -7.59
C GLU A 380 22.52 16.62 -9.09
N ASP A 381 23.52 15.84 -9.54
CA ASP A 381 23.63 15.42 -10.94
C ASP A 381 22.45 14.53 -11.38
N LEU A 382 21.94 13.69 -10.48
CA LEU A 382 20.77 12.84 -10.74
C LEU A 382 19.50 13.67 -10.94
N LEU A 383 19.36 14.71 -10.11
CA LEU A 383 18.19 15.57 -10.05
C LEU A 383 18.20 16.66 -11.13
N ALA A 384 19.36 16.98 -11.71
CA ALA A 384 19.48 17.85 -12.87
C ALA A 384 18.88 17.26 -14.17
N SER A 385 18.49 15.98 -14.16
CA SER A 385 17.90 15.29 -15.32
C SER A 385 16.37 15.28 -15.27
N GLU A 386 15.72 15.31 -16.44
CA GLU A 386 14.25 15.15 -16.54
C GLU A 386 13.81 13.73 -16.13
N PRO A 387 12.66 13.58 -15.43
CA PRO A 387 11.68 14.61 -15.06
C PRO A 387 11.96 15.27 -13.69
N PHE A 388 13.06 14.93 -13.02
CA PHE A 388 13.32 15.36 -11.65
C PHE A 388 13.57 16.87 -11.58
N LYS A 389 14.27 17.40 -12.58
CA LYS A 389 14.54 18.83 -12.71
C LYS A 389 13.26 19.66 -12.73
N ALA A 390 12.31 19.34 -13.61
CA ALA A 390 11.04 20.05 -13.69
C ALA A 390 10.23 20.01 -12.37
N LEU A 391 10.32 18.92 -11.61
CA LEU A 391 9.68 18.83 -10.30
C LEU A 391 10.36 19.72 -9.25
N LEU A 392 11.69 19.81 -9.27
CA LEU A 392 12.44 20.67 -8.36
C LEU A 392 12.32 22.14 -8.73
N ASP A 393 12.38 22.49 -10.01
CA ASP A 393 12.20 23.86 -10.48
C ASP A 393 10.84 24.40 -9.98
N ARG A 394 9.77 23.59 -10.06
CA ARG A 394 8.46 23.95 -9.50
C ARG A 394 8.48 24.14 -7.98
N ILE A 395 9.24 23.32 -7.24
CA ILE A 395 9.39 23.47 -5.78
C ILE A 395 10.16 24.76 -5.46
N HIS A 396 11.23 25.06 -6.19
CA HIS A 396 12.04 26.27 -6.03
C HIS A 396 11.25 27.53 -6.37
N GLU A 397 10.40 27.49 -7.40
CA GLU A 397 9.49 28.59 -7.74
C GLU A 397 8.51 28.89 -6.59
N GLU A 398 7.90 27.87 -5.98
CA GLU A 398 7.01 28.06 -4.83
C GLU A 398 7.76 28.48 -3.56
N LEU A 399 8.99 28.00 -3.34
CA LEU A 399 9.86 28.49 -2.26
C LEU A 399 10.15 29.98 -2.43
N ALA A 400 10.50 30.42 -3.64
CA ALA A 400 10.78 31.82 -3.91
C ALA A 400 9.55 32.70 -3.64
N LYS A 401 8.34 32.26 -4.02
CA LYS A 401 7.10 32.98 -3.70
C LYS A 401 6.86 33.10 -2.20
N MET A 402 7.06 32.02 -1.46
CA MET A 402 6.89 32.00 0.00
C MET A 402 7.88 32.93 0.70
N VAL A 403 9.14 32.96 0.26
CA VAL A 403 10.17 33.85 0.82
C VAL A 403 9.87 35.32 0.50
N LEU A 404 9.35 35.63 -0.70
CA LEU A 404 8.91 36.98 -1.05
C LEU A 404 7.73 37.42 -0.16
N ALA A 405 6.69 36.60 -0.05
CA ALA A 405 5.52 36.91 0.77
C ALA A 405 5.88 37.14 2.25
N GLY A 406 6.78 36.35 2.82
CA GLY A 406 7.24 36.52 4.20
C GLY A 406 8.07 37.78 4.44
N ASN A 407 8.64 38.39 3.39
CA ASN A 407 9.31 39.69 3.49
C ASN A 407 8.31 40.84 3.31
N ASP A 408 7.31 40.68 2.44
CA ASP A 408 6.30 41.70 2.16
C ASP A 408 5.34 41.88 3.36
N GLU A 409 5.02 40.82 4.11
CA GLU A 409 4.21 40.91 5.35
C GLU A 409 4.88 41.73 6.48
N ALA A 410 6.19 42.03 6.38
CA ALA A 410 6.88 42.90 7.34
C ALA A 410 6.82 44.39 6.97
N ASP A 411 6.47 44.73 5.72
CA ASP A 411 6.48 46.11 5.20
C ASP A 411 5.13 46.55 4.58
N GLU A 412 4.18 45.65 4.32
CA GLU A 412 2.87 45.94 3.71
C GLU A 412 1.69 45.82 4.70
N GLU A 413 1.74 46.58 5.80
CA GLU A 413 0.53 46.89 6.59
C GLU A 413 -0.38 47.93 5.89
N ASP A 414 -0.07 48.36 4.66
CA ASP A 414 -0.87 49.35 3.95
C ASP A 414 -0.83 49.16 2.43
N ALA A 415 -1.96 48.70 1.89
CA ALA A 415 -2.41 48.78 0.50
C ALA A 415 -1.87 47.75 -0.52
N SER A 416 -2.65 46.69 -0.79
CA SER A 416 -3.09 46.42 -2.18
C SER A 416 -4.15 45.32 -2.46
N GLU A 417 -4.76 44.62 -1.49
CA GLU A 417 -5.93 43.75 -1.79
C GLU A 417 -7.28 44.36 -1.37
N ALA A 418 -7.54 45.58 -1.84
CA ALA A 418 -8.83 46.23 -1.67
C ALA A 418 -9.89 45.56 -2.56
N GLY A 419 -10.77 44.74 -1.96
CA GLY A 419 -12.09 44.51 -2.56
C GLY A 419 -12.91 43.32 -2.10
N ARG A 420 -12.38 42.41 -1.27
CA ARG A 420 -13.19 41.34 -0.69
C ARG A 420 -12.98 41.30 0.81
N PRO A 421 -13.98 41.69 1.62
CA PRO A 421 -13.83 41.65 3.06
C PRO A 421 -13.64 40.20 3.49
N VAL A 422 -12.50 39.92 4.12
CA VAL A 422 -12.19 38.60 4.67
C VAL A 422 -12.98 38.45 5.98
N LEU A 423 -13.47 37.25 6.32
CA LEU A 423 -14.40 37.07 7.44
C LEU A 423 -13.81 37.57 8.77
N HIS A 424 -12.50 37.39 8.98
CA HIS A 424 -11.80 37.94 10.13
C HIS A 424 -11.76 39.48 10.12
N GLU A 425 -11.69 40.15 8.98
CA GLU A 425 -11.79 41.63 8.91
C GLU A 425 -13.18 42.11 9.32
N VAL A 426 -14.23 41.44 8.80
CA VAL A 426 -15.63 41.74 9.16
C VAL A 426 -15.89 41.50 10.65
N LEU A 427 -15.35 40.41 11.19
CA LEU A 427 -15.46 40.11 12.62
C LEU A 427 -14.62 41.08 13.46
N GLY A 428 -13.46 41.50 12.98
CA GLY A 428 -12.63 42.52 13.62
C GLY A 428 -13.36 43.84 13.78
N GLU A 429 -14.07 44.29 12.74
CA GLU A 429 -14.89 45.51 12.80
C GLU A 429 -16.07 45.38 13.79
N ILE A 430 -16.70 44.20 13.86
CA ILE A 430 -17.82 43.94 14.79
C ILE A 430 -17.34 43.81 16.24
N LEU A 431 -16.15 43.25 16.46
CA LEU A 431 -15.60 42.96 17.78
C LEU A 431 -14.72 44.08 18.34
N ALA A 432 -14.37 45.09 17.54
CA ALA A 432 -13.56 46.23 17.96
C ALA A 432 -14.15 47.02 19.16
N GLU A 433 -15.45 46.89 19.41
CA GLU A 433 -16.13 47.52 20.54
C GLU A 433 -16.05 46.69 21.84
N ASP A 434 -15.83 45.37 21.75
CA ASP A 434 -15.74 44.46 22.88
C ASP A 434 -14.29 44.02 23.10
N GLY A 435 -13.51 44.85 23.83
CA GLY A 435 -12.11 44.60 24.19
C GLY A 435 -11.88 43.41 25.15
N SER A 436 -12.62 42.32 25.01
CA SER A 436 -12.51 41.11 25.82
C SER A 436 -11.55 40.10 25.19
N ASP A 437 -10.88 39.29 26.02
CA ASP A 437 -10.03 38.18 25.56
C ASP A 437 -10.77 37.20 24.62
N ALA A 438 -12.10 37.14 24.72
CA ALA A 438 -12.95 36.34 23.85
C ALA A 438 -12.93 36.82 22.38
N ALA A 439 -12.72 38.11 22.13
CA ALA A 439 -12.62 38.65 20.77
C ALA A 439 -11.34 38.14 20.06
N ALA A 440 -10.22 38.08 20.77
CA ALA A 440 -8.96 37.56 20.24
C ALA A 440 -9.03 36.05 19.94
N GLU A 441 -9.69 35.28 20.82
CA GLU A 441 -9.95 33.86 20.59
C GLU A 441 -10.87 33.65 19.38
N LEU A 442 -11.94 34.45 19.24
CA LEU A 442 -12.87 34.37 18.12
C LEU A 442 -12.18 34.69 16.78
N MET A 443 -11.29 35.68 16.76
CA MET A 443 -10.49 36.03 15.58
C MET A 443 -9.55 34.90 15.16
N THR A 444 -8.94 34.24 16.14
CA THR A 444 -8.09 33.06 15.89
C THR A 444 -8.90 31.92 15.27
N LEU A 445 -10.10 31.65 15.81
CA LEU A 445 -11.00 30.62 15.29
C LEU A 445 -11.55 30.98 13.90
N ALA A 446 -11.84 32.26 13.63
CA ALA A 446 -12.31 32.72 12.33
C ALA A 446 -11.24 32.51 11.25
N LYS A 447 -9.98 32.87 11.53
CA LYS A 447 -8.85 32.61 10.64
C LYS A 447 -8.66 31.11 10.38
N GLN A 448 -8.73 30.28 11.41
CA GLN A 448 -8.69 28.81 11.24
C GLN A 448 -9.85 28.29 10.39
N ALA A 449 -11.05 28.87 10.53
CA ALA A 449 -12.20 28.49 9.73
C ALA A 449 -12.02 28.89 8.26
N GLU A 450 -11.45 30.05 7.97
CA GLU A 450 -11.11 30.48 6.61
C GLU A 450 -10.07 29.55 5.98
N GLU A 451 -8.99 29.24 6.70
CA GLU A 451 -7.96 28.30 6.24
C GLU A 451 -8.56 26.93 5.90
N LEU A 452 -9.44 26.41 6.76
CA LEU A 452 -10.17 25.16 6.51
C LEU A 452 -11.12 25.26 5.31
N VAL A 453 -11.81 26.38 5.15
CA VAL A 453 -12.70 26.61 4.00
C VAL A 453 -11.89 26.68 2.72
N ASP A 454 -10.81 27.44 2.65
CA ASP A 454 -9.96 27.52 1.46
C ASP A 454 -9.28 26.18 1.14
N GLN A 455 -8.95 25.40 2.18
CA GLN A 455 -8.37 24.07 2.06
C GLN A 455 -9.34 23.04 1.46
N PHE A 456 -10.63 23.09 1.83
CA PHE A 456 -11.61 22.05 1.50
C PHE A 456 -12.73 22.48 0.55
N VAL A 457 -12.94 23.78 0.36
CA VAL A 457 -14.04 24.37 -0.40
C VAL A 457 -13.48 25.18 -1.55
N LYS A 458 -13.58 24.64 -2.76
CA LYS A 458 -13.28 25.41 -3.97
C LYS A 458 -14.55 26.05 -4.49
N LEU A 459 -14.60 27.38 -4.47
CA LEU A 459 -15.67 28.13 -5.13
C LEU A 459 -15.46 28.09 -6.64
N VAL A 460 -16.34 27.36 -7.34
CA VAL A 460 -16.33 27.26 -8.80
C VAL A 460 -17.27 28.32 -9.36
N VAL A 461 -16.70 29.30 -10.07
CA VAL A 461 -17.49 30.29 -10.82
C VAL A 461 -18.16 29.59 -12.01
N GLU A 462 -19.45 29.87 -12.24
CA GLU A 462 -20.21 29.33 -13.38
C GLU A 462 -19.45 29.61 -14.69
N GLN A 463 -19.16 28.55 -15.44
CA GLN A 463 -18.49 28.64 -16.73
C GLN A 463 -19.51 28.64 -17.87
N ASP A 464 -19.23 29.28 -19.00
CA ASP A 464 -20.17 29.36 -20.13
C ASP A 464 -20.45 28.00 -20.79
N SER A 465 -19.46 27.09 -20.81
CA SER A 465 -19.59 25.77 -21.43
C SER A 465 -19.49 24.61 -20.43
N ASN A 466 -20.11 23.47 -20.76
CA ASN A 466 -19.98 22.25 -19.95
C ASN A 466 -18.52 21.75 -19.92
N VAL A 467 -17.80 21.86 -21.04
CA VAL A 467 -16.40 21.44 -21.15
C VAL A 467 -15.51 22.26 -20.21
N ALA A 468 -15.70 23.59 -20.16
CA ALA A 468 -14.97 24.45 -19.24
C ALA A 468 -15.32 24.11 -17.78
N MET A 469 -16.60 23.84 -17.48
CA MET A 469 -17.01 23.43 -16.13
C MET A 469 -16.36 22.10 -15.70
N VAL A 470 -16.27 21.12 -16.61
CA VAL A 470 -15.58 19.85 -16.37
C VAL A 470 -14.11 20.08 -16.07
N ALA A 471 -13.42 20.92 -16.87
CA ALA A 471 -12.00 21.21 -16.65
C ALA A 471 -11.75 21.86 -15.28
N VAL A 472 -12.60 22.80 -14.88
CA VAL A 472 -12.50 23.43 -13.55
C VAL A 472 -12.76 22.41 -12.44
N MET A 473 -13.77 21.55 -12.57
CA MET A 473 -14.03 20.51 -11.58
C MET A 473 -12.93 19.43 -11.53
N GLN A 474 -12.31 19.07 -12.67
CA GLN A 474 -11.17 18.14 -12.71
C GLN A 474 -9.94 18.67 -11.98
N SER A 475 -9.79 19.99 -11.88
CA SER A 475 -8.76 20.62 -11.07
C SER A 475 -9.03 20.54 -9.56
N CYS A 476 -10.27 20.24 -9.15
CA CYS A 476 -10.64 20.13 -7.74
C CYS A 476 -10.17 18.77 -7.17
N PRO A 477 -9.49 18.73 -6.00
CA PRO A 477 -9.04 17.48 -5.37
C PRO A 477 -10.17 16.46 -5.15
N ALA A 478 -11.38 16.95 -4.85
CA ALA A 478 -12.56 16.11 -4.66
C ALA A 478 -12.93 15.28 -5.90
N SER A 479 -12.60 15.76 -7.12
CA SER A 479 -12.88 15.03 -8.36
C SER A 479 -11.81 14.00 -8.71
N GLN A 480 -10.61 14.11 -8.16
CA GLN A 480 -9.47 13.22 -8.44
C GLN A 480 -9.38 12.02 -7.48
N THR A 481 -10.13 12.05 -6.38
CA THR A 481 -10.11 11.00 -5.37
C THR A 481 -11.19 9.94 -5.62
N PRO A 482 -10.89 8.64 -5.45
CA PRO A 482 -11.92 7.57 -5.44
C PRO A 482 -12.77 7.59 -4.16
N LYS A 483 -12.43 8.45 -3.18
CA LYS A 483 -13.21 8.64 -1.96
C LYS A 483 -14.51 9.41 -2.24
N ARG A 484 -15.37 9.46 -1.23
CA ARG A 484 -16.65 10.20 -1.21
C ARG A 484 -16.43 11.68 -1.57
N ALA A 485 -17.19 12.17 -2.53
CA ALA A 485 -17.29 13.60 -2.86
C ALA A 485 -18.71 14.11 -2.57
N ILE A 486 -18.83 15.38 -2.17
CA ILE A 486 -20.12 16.02 -1.86
C ILE A 486 -20.32 17.18 -2.84
N LEU A 487 -21.38 17.10 -3.65
CA LEU A 487 -21.84 18.21 -4.48
C LEU A 487 -22.95 18.94 -3.74
N ILE A 488 -22.73 20.22 -3.45
CA ILE A 488 -23.72 21.08 -2.81
C ILE A 488 -24.31 22.03 -3.87
N TYR A 489 -25.64 22.02 -4.00
CA TYR A 489 -26.34 22.93 -4.90
C TYR A 489 -27.44 23.70 -4.14
N ASP A 490 -27.27 25.01 -4.04
CA ASP A 490 -28.28 25.90 -3.49
C ASP A 490 -29.09 26.56 -4.61
N SER A 491 -30.37 26.20 -4.69
CA SER A 491 -31.28 26.70 -5.71
C SER A 491 -31.70 28.16 -5.52
N LYS A 492 -31.47 28.77 -4.35
CA LYS A 492 -31.64 30.21 -4.12
C LYS A 492 -30.40 30.98 -4.59
N CYS A 493 -29.18 30.50 -4.27
CA CYS A 493 -27.94 31.16 -4.70
C CYS A 493 -27.67 31.00 -6.19
N ALA A 494 -28.05 29.87 -6.79
CA ALA A 494 -27.80 29.57 -8.21
C ALA A 494 -28.76 30.29 -9.19
N GLY A 495 -29.73 31.06 -8.70
CA GLY A 495 -30.71 31.75 -9.51
C GLY A 495 -30.48 33.26 -9.55
N GLU A 496 -30.56 33.88 -10.72
CA GLU A 496 -30.45 35.33 -10.85
C GLU A 496 -31.61 36.03 -10.11
N ALA A 497 -31.29 36.71 -9.03
CA ALA A 497 -32.06 37.86 -8.59
C ALA A 497 -31.13 39.07 -8.50
N THR A 498 -30.59 39.48 -9.64
CA THR A 498 -29.86 40.77 -9.79
C THR A 498 -30.77 41.97 -9.49
N ALA A 499 -32.10 41.80 -9.54
CA ALA A 499 -33.07 42.78 -9.06
C ALA A 499 -33.95 42.21 -7.93
N GLN A 500 -33.87 42.81 -6.74
CA GLN A 500 -34.69 42.50 -5.55
C GLN A 500 -34.57 41.05 -5.01
N PRO A 501 -33.37 40.57 -4.65
CA PRO A 501 -33.17 39.23 -4.08
C PRO A 501 -33.93 38.99 -2.77
N HIS A 502 -34.24 40.06 -2.03
CA HIS A 502 -35.02 40.01 -0.79
C HIS A 502 -36.53 39.81 -1.01
N VAL A 503 -37.05 40.05 -2.23
CA VAL A 503 -38.50 39.96 -2.54
C VAL A 503 -38.81 38.80 -3.47
N ARG A 504 -37.84 38.33 -4.26
CA ARG A 504 -38.05 37.34 -5.30
C ARG A 504 -37.31 36.06 -5.00
N ARG A 505 -38.05 34.95 -4.99
CA ARG A 505 -37.47 33.60 -5.00
C ARG A 505 -37.09 33.28 -6.45
N PRO A 506 -35.79 33.12 -6.78
CA PRO A 506 -35.39 32.91 -8.17
C PRO A 506 -35.85 31.55 -8.66
N GLN A 507 -36.26 31.41 -9.93
CA GLN A 507 -36.77 30.12 -10.44
C GLN A 507 -35.67 29.05 -10.47
N PHE A 508 -36.07 27.78 -10.28
CA PHE A 508 -35.14 26.65 -10.41
C PHE A 508 -34.65 26.52 -11.86
N ARG A 509 -33.37 26.78 -12.09
CA ARG A 509 -32.72 26.66 -13.41
C ARG A 509 -32.37 25.19 -13.68
N ARG A 510 -33.31 24.44 -14.26
CA ARG A 510 -33.16 23.01 -14.60
C ARG A 510 -31.90 22.73 -15.41
N ASP A 511 -31.67 23.51 -16.46
CA ASP A 511 -30.54 23.28 -17.38
C ASP A 511 -29.20 23.60 -16.71
N HIS A 512 -29.16 24.61 -15.84
CA HIS A 512 -27.99 24.95 -15.04
C HIS A 512 -27.63 23.82 -14.08
N PHE A 513 -28.61 23.35 -13.28
CA PHE A 513 -28.39 22.23 -12.37
C PHE A 513 -27.93 20.96 -13.12
N GLY A 514 -28.58 20.64 -14.25
CA GLY A 514 -28.18 19.52 -15.10
C GLY A 514 -26.73 19.65 -15.58
N LYS A 515 -26.33 20.83 -16.05
CA LYS A 515 -24.95 21.11 -16.47
C LYS A 515 -23.95 20.92 -15.32
N VAL A 516 -24.21 21.46 -14.13
CA VAL A 516 -23.34 21.31 -12.95
C VAL A 516 -23.19 19.84 -12.55
N LEU A 517 -24.30 19.11 -12.46
CA LEU A 517 -24.29 17.69 -12.09
C LEU A 517 -23.55 16.83 -13.12
N ASN A 518 -23.75 17.09 -14.41
CA ASN A 518 -23.05 16.37 -15.48
C ASN A 518 -21.56 16.68 -15.50
N ALA A 519 -21.18 17.95 -15.31
CA ALA A 519 -19.79 18.34 -15.20
C ALA A 519 -19.11 17.63 -14.03
N PHE A 520 -19.79 17.49 -12.90
CA PHE A 520 -19.30 16.80 -11.72
C PHE A 520 -19.05 15.31 -12.01
N CYS A 521 -20.03 14.59 -12.56
CA CYS A 521 -19.87 13.19 -12.94
C CYS A 521 -18.73 12.99 -13.95
N GLN A 522 -18.68 13.81 -15.00
CA GLN A 522 -17.64 13.73 -16.05
C GLN A 522 -16.26 14.05 -15.50
N SER A 523 -16.15 14.99 -14.54
CA SER A 523 -14.87 15.30 -13.88
C SER A 523 -14.31 14.12 -13.09
N ARG A 524 -15.19 13.19 -12.66
CA ARG A 524 -14.87 11.95 -11.95
C ARG A 524 -14.75 10.75 -12.89
N GLY A 525 -14.80 10.97 -14.21
CA GLY A 525 -14.72 9.90 -15.21
C GLY A 525 -15.94 9.00 -15.26
N ALA A 526 -17.11 9.48 -14.79
CA ALA A 526 -18.35 8.72 -14.74
C ALA A 526 -19.50 9.43 -15.49
N ASP A 527 -20.52 8.68 -15.89
CA ASP A 527 -21.75 9.19 -16.50
C ASP A 527 -22.88 9.46 -15.48
N GLN A 528 -22.66 9.06 -14.22
CA GLN A 528 -23.54 9.27 -13.07
C GLN A 528 -22.73 9.39 -11.76
N LEU A 529 -23.40 9.73 -10.66
CA LEU A 529 -22.80 9.74 -9.32
C LEU A 529 -22.37 8.33 -8.90
N SER A 530 -21.23 8.21 -8.21
CA SER A 530 -20.82 6.93 -7.61
C SER A 530 -21.63 6.62 -6.34
N GLU A 531 -21.62 5.36 -5.90
CA GLU A 531 -22.30 4.92 -4.66
C GLU A 531 -21.87 5.72 -3.42
N ASN A 532 -20.65 6.25 -3.45
CA ASN A 532 -20.09 7.00 -2.33
C ASN A 532 -20.32 8.51 -2.43
N ASP A 533 -20.82 9.04 -3.55
CA ASP A 533 -21.01 10.48 -3.74
C ASP A 533 -22.33 10.96 -3.11
N LEU A 534 -22.31 12.17 -2.55
CA LEU A 534 -23.48 12.80 -1.96
C LEU A 534 -23.87 14.05 -2.74
N LEU A 535 -25.14 14.18 -3.08
CA LEU A 535 -25.72 15.40 -3.63
C LEU A 535 -26.58 16.05 -2.55
N LEU A 536 -26.17 17.22 -2.07
CA LEU A 536 -26.95 18.04 -1.16
C LEU A 536 -27.63 19.14 -1.96
N PHE A 537 -28.97 19.17 -1.92
CA PHE A 537 -29.76 20.13 -2.67
C PHE A 537 -30.61 20.98 -1.72
N PHE A 538 -30.32 22.28 -1.65
CA PHE A 538 -31.12 23.24 -0.90
C PHE A 538 -32.21 23.79 -1.80
N ASP A 539 -33.45 23.36 -1.57
CA ASP A 539 -34.61 23.73 -2.40
C ASP A 539 -35.23 25.08 -2.00
N GLY A 540 -34.86 25.60 -0.83
CA GLY A 540 -35.39 26.84 -0.29
C GLY A 540 -36.86 26.77 0.14
N GLY A 541 -37.35 25.58 0.52
CA GLY A 541 -38.74 25.37 0.98
C GLY A 541 -39.76 25.32 -0.15
N ARG A 542 -39.34 24.89 -1.35
CA ARG A 542 -40.14 24.93 -2.59
C ARG A 542 -40.60 23.55 -3.07
N GLN A 543 -40.23 22.49 -2.35
CA GLN A 543 -40.52 21.11 -2.70
C GLN A 543 -40.04 20.76 -4.13
N LEU A 544 -38.87 21.26 -4.52
CA LEU A 544 -38.32 21.10 -5.88
C LEU A 544 -37.74 19.69 -6.14
N ALA A 545 -37.81 18.78 -5.17
CA ALA A 545 -37.21 17.47 -5.27
C ALA A 545 -37.63 16.70 -6.55
N PRO A 546 -38.90 16.68 -7.00
CA PRO A 546 -39.26 16.00 -8.25
C PRO A 546 -38.58 16.62 -9.48
N MET A 547 -38.48 17.96 -9.53
CA MET A 547 -37.83 18.68 -10.62
C MET A 547 -36.32 18.41 -10.63
N MET A 548 -35.67 18.45 -9.46
CA MET A 548 -34.25 18.11 -9.31
C MET A 548 -33.96 16.66 -9.76
N LEU A 549 -34.77 15.70 -9.30
CA LEU A 549 -34.61 14.28 -9.65
C LEU A 549 -34.78 14.03 -11.16
N SER A 550 -35.61 14.82 -11.83
CA SER A 550 -35.77 14.77 -13.29
C SER A 550 -34.53 15.22 -14.08
N CYS A 551 -33.56 15.84 -13.40
CA CYS A 551 -32.28 16.27 -13.95
C CYS A 551 -31.15 15.26 -13.70
N CYS A 552 -31.36 14.30 -12.77
CA CYS A 552 -30.42 13.22 -12.48
C CYS A 552 -30.54 12.13 -13.56
N VAL A 553 -30.14 12.48 -14.78
CA VAL A 553 -30.15 11.66 -15.99
C VAL A 553 -28.76 11.65 -16.62
N ARG A 554 -28.38 10.53 -17.22
CA ARG A 554 -27.08 10.36 -17.84
C ARG A 554 -27.00 11.19 -19.13
N GLN A 555 -25.95 11.99 -19.26
CA GLN A 555 -25.61 12.71 -20.50
C GLN A 555 -24.32 12.14 -21.10
N GLY A 556 -24.47 11.04 -21.84
CA GLY A 556 -23.41 10.39 -22.62
C GLY A 556 -23.82 10.18 -24.08
N GLY A 557 -22.88 9.76 -24.93
CA GLY A 557 -23.08 9.53 -26.38
C GLY A 557 -23.62 8.14 -26.77
N ASP A 558 -23.96 7.30 -25.80
CA ASP A 558 -24.36 5.89 -25.98
C ASP A 558 -25.85 5.62 -25.68
N GLU A 559 -26.26 4.34 -25.77
CA GLU A 559 -27.61 3.76 -25.50
C GLU A 559 -28.24 4.12 -24.13
N HIS A 560 -27.52 4.84 -23.27
CA HIS A 560 -27.93 5.26 -21.93
C HIS A 560 -28.24 6.75 -21.82
N HIS A 561 -28.11 7.53 -22.89
CA HIS A 561 -28.50 8.94 -22.90
C HIS A 561 -29.95 9.12 -22.45
N GLY A 562 -30.18 9.99 -21.47
CA GLY A 562 -31.51 10.28 -20.94
C GLY A 562 -32.06 9.23 -19.97
N ARG A 563 -31.34 8.13 -19.69
CA ARG A 563 -31.71 7.22 -18.59
C ARG A 563 -31.47 7.90 -17.25
N HIS A 564 -32.39 7.70 -16.31
CA HIS A 564 -32.18 8.12 -14.93
C HIS A 564 -30.98 7.41 -14.31
N PHE A 565 -30.28 8.06 -13.37
CA PHE A 565 -29.25 7.39 -12.58
C PHE A 565 -29.81 6.14 -11.87
N ASP A 566 -28.96 5.13 -11.69
CA ASP A 566 -29.34 3.89 -11.03
C ASP A 566 -29.33 4.06 -9.49
N ASN A 567 -30.08 3.22 -8.77
CA ASN A 567 -29.97 3.02 -7.32
C ASN A 567 -29.99 4.30 -6.45
N LYS A 568 -30.73 5.33 -6.88
CA LYS A 568 -30.83 6.61 -6.15
C LYS A 568 -31.54 6.41 -4.81
N THR A 569 -30.84 6.69 -3.71
CA THR A 569 -31.44 6.78 -2.37
C THR A 569 -31.68 8.26 -2.03
N ARG A 570 -32.92 8.62 -1.74
CA ARG A 570 -33.31 9.99 -1.32
C ARG A 570 -33.55 10.01 0.18
N VAL A 571 -32.87 10.93 0.86
CA VAL A 571 -33.17 11.33 2.23
C VAL A 571 -33.56 12.80 2.21
N GLU A 572 -34.69 13.14 2.78
CA GLU A 572 -35.17 14.52 2.90
C GLU A 572 -35.11 14.94 4.36
N LEU A 573 -34.38 16.02 4.61
CA LEU A 573 -34.31 16.67 5.91
C LEU A 573 -35.03 18.01 5.81
N MET A 574 -36.18 18.14 6.49
CA MET A 574 -36.85 19.42 6.64
C MET A 574 -36.38 20.08 7.94
N ILE A 575 -35.71 21.22 7.80
CA ILE A 575 -35.34 22.06 8.93
C ILE A 575 -36.42 23.13 9.06
N HIS A 576 -37.29 22.98 10.05
CA HIS A 576 -38.19 24.04 10.48
C HIS A 576 -37.43 24.92 11.46
N TYR A 577 -37.13 26.15 11.07
CA TYR A 577 -36.70 27.18 12.00
C TYR A 577 -37.78 28.24 12.05
N ASP A 578 -38.09 28.66 13.28
CA ASP A 578 -38.98 29.79 13.53
C ASP A 578 -38.11 31.04 13.40
N GLU A 579 -38.09 31.63 12.21
CA GLU A 579 -37.43 32.91 12.01
C GLU A 579 -38.25 33.93 12.80
N LYS A 580 -37.72 34.46 13.93
CA LYS A 580 -38.32 35.62 14.61
C LYS A 580 -38.38 36.74 13.56
N THR A 581 -39.55 36.91 12.95
CA THR A 581 -39.74 37.79 11.82
C THR A 581 -39.44 39.23 12.24
N ARG A 582 -38.54 39.90 11.51
CA ARG A 582 -38.46 41.36 11.57
C ARG A 582 -39.83 41.92 11.20
N ALA A 583 -40.30 42.93 11.93
CA ALA A 583 -41.55 43.63 11.62
C ALA A 583 -41.56 44.06 10.14
N VAL A 584 -42.56 43.60 9.38
CA VAL A 584 -42.72 43.90 7.96
C VAL A 584 -43.70 45.06 7.82
N TYR A 585 -43.20 46.21 7.38
CA TYR A 585 -44.02 47.39 7.11
C TYR A 585 -44.53 47.34 5.66
N SER A 586 -45.85 47.40 5.46
CA SER A 586 -46.44 47.53 4.13
C SER A 586 -47.41 48.72 4.10
N GLY A 587 -47.25 49.61 3.11
CA GLY A 587 -48.13 50.75 2.89
C GLY A 587 -48.79 50.65 1.52
N THR A 588 -50.09 50.97 1.43
CA THR A 588 -50.78 51.11 0.15
C THR A 588 -51.01 52.59 -0.15
N SER A 589 -50.58 53.05 -1.32
CA SER A 589 -50.85 54.42 -1.79
C SER A 589 -52.07 54.39 -2.72
N LEU A 590 -53.25 54.06 -2.19
CA LEU A 590 -54.48 54.21 -2.96
C LEU A 590 -54.98 55.66 -2.85
N GLY A 591 -54.69 56.41 -3.92
CA GLY A 591 -55.49 57.51 -4.46
C GLY A 591 -56.13 58.51 -3.51
N SER A 592 -55.61 59.74 -3.54
CA SER A 592 -56.00 60.97 -2.85
C SER A 592 -55.28 61.22 -1.51
N SER A 593 -54.79 62.45 -1.39
CA SER A 593 -54.04 62.98 -0.27
C SER A 593 -54.78 62.70 1.05
N ILE A 594 -54.09 62.00 1.96
CA ILE A 594 -54.57 61.50 3.27
C ILE A 594 -55.24 60.11 3.18
N GLY A 595 -54.42 59.05 3.21
CA GLY A 595 -54.85 57.67 3.45
C GLY A 595 -53.94 56.96 4.46
N PRO A 596 -54.47 56.09 5.35
CA PRO A 596 -53.73 55.45 6.44
C PRO A 596 -52.63 54.48 5.97
N VAL A 597 -51.55 54.36 6.75
CA VAL A 597 -50.64 53.21 6.67
C VAL A 597 -51.20 52.17 7.61
N LYS A 598 -51.62 51.02 7.08
CA LYS A 598 -52.13 49.93 7.92
C LYS A 598 -50.94 49.11 8.40
N LEU A 599 -50.76 49.06 9.72
CA LEU A 599 -49.84 48.13 10.37
C LEU A 599 -50.65 46.87 10.67
N ASP A 600 -50.32 45.74 10.06
CA ASP A 600 -50.87 44.46 10.49
C ASP A 600 -50.04 44.00 11.69
N ALA A 601 -50.54 44.26 12.91
CA ALA A 601 -49.93 43.76 14.14
C ALA A 601 -50.21 42.27 14.32
N LEU A 602 -49.28 41.57 14.97
CA LEU A 602 -49.23 40.10 15.10
C LEU A 602 -50.34 39.48 15.97
N ASP A 603 -51.15 40.28 16.64
CA ASP A 603 -52.35 39.81 17.34
C ASP A 603 -53.58 40.18 16.54
N ALA A 604 -54.37 39.16 16.17
CA ALA A 604 -55.56 39.26 15.32
C ALA A 604 -56.67 40.21 15.84
N ASP A 605 -56.48 40.81 17.02
CA ASP A 605 -57.44 41.67 17.72
C ASP A 605 -56.98 43.15 17.86
N ALA A 606 -55.79 43.53 17.37
CA ALA A 606 -55.30 44.92 17.44
C ALA A 606 -55.51 45.67 16.11
N GLU A 607 -56.63 46.39 15.97
CA GLU A 607 -56.93 47.29 14.84
C GLU A 607 -56.28 48.69 14.98
N ASP A 608 -55.05 48.79 15.49
CA ASP A 608 -54.39 50.09 15.63
C ASP A 608 -53.77 50.56 14.31
N VAL A 609 -54.48 51.44 13.62
CA VAL A 609 -54.03 52.09 12.38
C VAL A 609 -53.25 53.35 12.72
N TRP A 610 -51.95 53.36 12.43
CA TRP A 610 -51.12 54.56 12.57
C TRP A 610 -51.30 55.51 11.38
N LEU A 611 -51.86 56.69 11.67
CA LEU A 611 -51.97 57.80 10.72
C LEU A 611 -50.70 58.63 10.76
N LEU A 612 -49.74 58.32 9.88
CA LEU A 612 -48.58 59.19 9.66
C LEU A 612 -49.03 60.51 9.04
N SER A 613 -48.54 61.63 9.59
CA SER A 613 -48.80 62.95 9.05
C SER A 613 -48.15 63.10 7.66
N LYS A 614 -48.59 64.09 6.88
CA LYS A 614 -47.98 64.36 5.56
C LYS A 614 -46.48 64.69 5.69
N ALA A 615 -46.09 65.43 6.72
CA ALA A 615 -44.70 65.82 6.94
C ALA A 615 -43.81 64.59 7.17
N ASP A 616 -44.27 63.64 8.00
CA ASP A 616 -43.52 62.40 8.28
C ASP A 616 -43.44 61.54 7.02
N LYS A 617 -44.52 61.43 6.23
CA LYS A 617 -44.48 60.73 4.94
C LYS A 617 -43.50 61.35 3.96
N ASP A 618 -43.45 62.68 3.86
CA ASP A 618 -42.53 63.37 2.97
C ASP A 618 -41.06 63.16 3.42
N GLN A 619 -40.83 62.95 4.73
CA GLN A 619 -39.52 62.58 5.29
C GLN A 619 -39.14 61.12 4.99
N VAL A 620 -40.10 60.18 5.05
CA VAL A 620 -39.87 58.75 4.74
C VAL A 620 -39.70 58.49 3.25
N TYR A 621 -40.49 59.14 2.38
CA TYR A 621 -40.50 58.86 0.93
C TYR A 621 -39.66 59.84 0.10
N GLY A 622 -39.16 60.93 0.70
CA GLY A 622 -38.44 62.00 0.02
C GLY A 622 -39.31 62.86 -0.91
N ALA A 623 -38.84 64.06 -1.26
CA ALA A 623 -39.58 65.08 -2.01
C ALA A 623 -40.08 64.66 -3.41
N ALA A 624 -39.62 63.52 -3.94
CA ALA A 624 -39.98 63.02 -5.27
C ALA A 624 -40.93 61.80 -5.25
N GLY A 625 -41.35 61.29 -4.08
CA GLY A 625 -42.24 60.13 -3.96
C GLY A 625 -41.65 58.81 -4.51
N LYS A 626 -40.33 58.79 -4.75
CA LYS A 626 -39.48 57.67 -5.18
C LYS A 626 -38.15 57.97 -4.47
N VAL A 627 -37.59 57.14 -3.59
CA VAL A 627 -37.14 55.75 -3.73
C VAL A 627 -36.84 55.20 -2.31
N LEU A 628 -36.61 53.88 -2.18
CA LEU A 628 -35.93 53.15 -1.08
C LEU A 628 -36.83 52.43 -0.08
N SER A 629 -37.58 51.43 -0.54
CA SER A 629 -37.91 50.30 0.33
C SER A 629 -36.63 49.52 0.66
N GLY A 630 -36.05 49.74 1.85
CA GLY A 630 -34.95 48.91 2.35
C GLY A 630 -33.95 49.54 3.33
N GLY A 631 -34.08 50.81 3.71
CA GLY A 631 -33.24 51.42 4.76
C GLY A 631 -34.05 51.68 6.04
N GLY A 632 -33.51 51.30 7.20
CA GLY A 632 -34.10 51.66 8.49
C GLY A 632 -33.99 53.17 8.75
N LEU A 633 -35.04 53.78 9.30
CA LEU A 633 -35.01 55.15 9.80
C LEU A 633 -34.16 55.19 11.07
N ALA A 634 -33.19 56.11 11.15
CA ALA A 634 -32.27 56.21 12.28
C ALA A 634 -32.96 56.66 13.59
N ASP A 635 -34.12 57.33 13.50
CA ASP A 635 -34.83 57.92 14.64
C ASP A 635 -36.31 57.51 14.68
N CYS A 636 -36.61 56.21 14.53
CA CYS A 636 -37.95 55.72 14.84
C CYS A 636 -38.06 55.57 16.38
N PRO A 637 -38.96 56.28 17.08
CA PRO A 637 -39.19 56.01 18.49
C PRO A 637 -39.76 54.60 18.66
N ASP A 638 -39.34 53.91 19.71
CA ASP A 638 -39.71 52.52 20.05
C ASP A 638 -41.21 52.21 19.92
#